data_AF-A0A821Z314-F1
#
_entry.id   AF-A0A821Z314-F1
#
_cell.length_a   1.000
_cell.length_b   1.000
_cell.length_c   1.000
_cell.angle_alpha   90.00
_cell.angle_beta   90.00
_cell.angle_gamma   90.00
#
_symmetry.space_group_name_H-M   'P 1'
#
loop_
_entity.id
_entity.type
_entity.pdbx_description
1 polymer ?
#
loop_
_entity_poly.entity_id
_entity_poly.type
_entity_poly.pdbx_seq_one_letter_code
_entity_poly.pdbx_strand_id
1 'polypeptide(L)'
;MGFRPVIMIAKPTIEYNELVDGVANGLFDTVMTSVAINTQRILAAIYTASILSFILIENSNPTISGIDDIRNGKILPNRIGIMVGSQAEEYYLNSISEGKKDYYPLKTINEVYISLMNGDIDVALWSHVNNRYCDLMTVGVEFAHGSYQIPVKQGWVYKAALDSNILSLIDTEELDRISENGLHYVPVVKQIYLHQIQLQ
;
A
#
# COMPACT_ATOMS: atom_id res chain seq x y z
N MET A 1 60.61 30.79 10.98
CA MET A 1 59.74 29.76 11.58
C MET A 1 60.30 28.41 11.17
N GLY A 2 60.66 27.55 12.12
CA GLY A 2 61.31 26.27 11.85
C GLY A 2 60.30 25.13 11.91
N PHE A 3 60.22 24.33 10.85
CA PHE A 3 59.44 23.10 10.82
C PHE A 3 59.89 22.16 11.94
N ARG A 4 58.94 21.61 12.71
CA ARG A 4 59.23 20.61 13.75
C ARG A 4 58.91 19.21 13.19
N PRO A 5 59.92 18.39 12.84
CA PRO A 5 59.71 17.10 12.18
C PRO A 5 59.31 16.00 13.19
N VAL A 6 58.24 16.20 13.95
CA VAL A 6 57.74 15.23 14.92
C VAL A 6 56.40 14.67 14.43
N ILE A 7 56.36 13.38 14.13
CA ILE A 7 55.14 12.68 13.76
C ILE A 7 54.47 12.18 15.05
N MET A 8 53.24 12.61 15.29
CA MET A 8 52.43 12.18 16.42
C MET A 8 51.18 11.47 15.91
N ILE A 9 50.88 10.29 16.47
CA ILE A 9 49.61 9.61 16.23
C ILE A 9 48.58 10.24 17.16
N ALA A 10 47.57 10.88 16.60
CA ALA A 10 46.50 11.47 17.39
C ALA A 10 45.74 10.39 18.16
N LYS A 11 45.24 10.75 19.35
CA LYS A 11 44.39 9.85 20.14
C LYS A 11 43.13 9.52 19.33
N PRO A 12 42.62 8.27 19.38
CA PRO A 12 41.48 7.84 18.57
C PRO A 12 40.15 8.54 18.93
N THR A 13 40.12 9.33 20.00
CA THR A 13 38.95 10.06 20.50
C THR A 13 38.99 11.57 20.22
N ILE A 14 40.01 12.08 19.50
CA ILE A 14 40.07 13.50 19.16
C ILE A 14 38.95 13.87 18.17
N GLU A 15 38.23 14.95 18.43
CA GLU A 15 37.20 15.42 17.51
C GLU A 15 37.79 16.23 16.35
N TYR A 16 37.06 16.29 15.24
CA TYR A 16 37.50 17.03 14.05
C TYR A 16 37.77 18.52 14.36
N ASN A 17 36.92 19.14 15.18
CA ASN A 17 37.06 20.55 15.55
C ASN A 17 38.34 20.80 16.37
N GLU A 18 38.72 19.87 17.24
CA GLU A 18 39.96 19.95 18.04
C GLU A 18 41.22 19.82 17.15
N LEU A 19 41.15 19.03 16.07
CA LEU A 19 42.22 18.93 15.08
C LEU A 19 42.36 20.22 14.26
N VAL A 20 41.23 20.81 13.84
CA VAL A 20 41.20 22.07 13.10
C VAL A 20 41.74 23.22 13.95
N ASP A 21 41.29 23.33 15.21
CA ASP A 21 41.80 24.33 16.16
C ASP A 21 43.28 24.12 16.48
N GLY A 22 43.74 22.87 16.55
CA GLY A 22 45.16 22.55 16.74
C GLY A 22 46.05 23.03 15.58
N VAL A 23 45.58 22.90 14.34
CA VAL A 23 46.30 23.43 13.17
C VAL A 23 46.24 24.96 13.14
N ALA A 24 45.07 25.55 13.41
CA ALA A 24 44.88 27.00 13.43
C ALA A 24 45.75 27.70 14.49
N ASN A 25 45.98 27.04 15.63
CA ASN A 25 46.80 27.56 16.73
C ASN A 25 48.29 27.13 16.63
N GLY A 26 48.72 26.48 15.54
CA GLY A 26 50.11 26.10 15.32
C GLY A 26 50.64 24.98 16.23
N LEU A 27 49.74 24.18 16.83
CA LEU A 27 50.09 22.98 17.58
C LEU A 27 50.47 21.82 16.65
N PHE A 28 49.89 21.78 15.45
CA PHE A 28 50.20 20.82 14.39
C PHE A 28 50.47 21.56 13.08
N ASP A 29 51.55 21.20 12.37
CA ASP A 29 51.87 21.78 11.06
C ASP A 29 51.01 21.17 9.93
N THR A 30 50.61 19.90 10.05
CA THR A 30 49.76 19.19 9.08
C THR A 30 49.11 17.97 9.74
N VAL A 31 47.83 17.72 9.44
CA VAL A 31 47.09 16.53 9.88
C VAL A 31 46.75 15.68 8.67
N MET A 32 47.23 14.44 8.65
CA MET A 32 46.85 13.45 7.62
C MET A 32 45.91 12.44 8.24
N THR A 33 44.65 12.41 7.77
CA THR A 33 43.70 11.37 8.14
C THR A 33 43.70 10.29 7.06
N SER A 34 43.53 9.03 7.46
CA SER A 34 43.42 7.94 6.49
C SER A 34 42.05 8.01 5.83
N VAL A 35 42.03 8.36 4.54
CA VAL A 35 40.82 8.32 3.69
C VAL A 35 40.15 6.96 3.78
N ALA A 36 40.92 5.87 3.92
CA ALA A 36 40.39 4.52 4.04
C ALA A 36 39.46 4.32 5.26
N ILE A 37 39.77 4.95 6.41
CA ILE A 37 38.93 4.84 7.61
C ILE A 37 37.60 5.57 7.42
N ASN A 38 37.63 6.76 6.80
CA ASN A 38 36.42 7.53 6.49
C ASN A 38 35.56 6.81 5.44
N THR A 39 36.19 6.26 4.40
CA THR A 39 35.49 5.46 3.38
C THR A 39 34.84 4.21 3.98
N GLN A 40 35.51 3.51 4.90
CA GLN A 40 34.93 2.36 5.61
C GLN A 40 33.72 2.73 6.46
N ARG A 41 33.77 3.86 7.18
CA ARG A 41 32.64 4.35 7.99
C ARG A 41 31.44 4.73 7.12
N ILE A 42 31.69 5.41 6.00
CA ILE A 42 30.63 5.80 5.05
C ILE A 42 30.00 4.54 4.42
N LEU A 43 30.80 3.55 4.02
CA LEU A 43 30.28 2.29 3.48
C LEU A 43 29.43 1.52 4.50
N ALA A 44 29.85 1.47 5.76
CA ALA A 44 29.06 0.84 6.83
C ALA A 44 27.73 1.56 7.07
N ALA A 45 27.73 2.89 7.03
CA ALA A 45 26.51 3.70 7.16
C ALA A 45 25.55 3.48 5.98
N ILE A 46 26.07 3.46 4.74
CA ILE A 46 25.27 3.18 3.54
C ILE A 46 24.68 1.77 3.60
N TYR A 47 25.47 0.77 3.98
CA TYR A 47 25.00 -0.61 4.10
C TYR A 47 23.88 -0.74 5.14
N THR A 48 24.04 -0.09 6.29
CA THR A 48 23.04 -0.09 7.35
C THR A 48 21.75 0.63 6.91
N ALA A 49 21.86 1.78 6.24
CA ALA A 49 20.72 2.51 5.70
C ALA A 49 19.97 1.72 4.61
N SER A 50 20.69 1.02 3.73
CA SER A 50 20.09 0.15 2.71
C SER A 50 19.33 -1.02 3.33
N ILE A 51 19.91 -1.69 4.34
CA ILE A 51 19.23 -2.77 5.06
C ILE A 51 17.99 -2.24 5.79
N LEU A 52 18.12 -1.12 6.51
CA LEU A 52 16.99 -0.49 7.20
C LEU A 52 15.87 -0.15 6.21
N SER A 53 16.20 0.43 5.07
CA SER A 53 15.23 0.77 4.03
C SER A 53 14.53 -0.48 3.50
N PHE A 54 15.28 -1.56 3.28
CA PHE A 54 14.73 -2.84 2.83
C PHE A 54 13.80 -3.46 3.88
N ILE A 55 14.22 -3.52 5.14
CA ILE A 55 13.39 -4.07 6.24
C ILE A 55 12.12 -3.26 6.44
N LEU A 56 12.19 -1.92 6.38
CA LEU A 56 11.02 -1.05 6.52
C LEU A 56 9.99 -1.27 5.41
N ILE A 57 10.45 -1.57 4.19
CA ILE A 57 9.57 -1.89 3.06
C ILE A 57 9.05 -3.33 3.17
N GLU A 58 9.90 -4.32 3.47
CA GLU A 58 9.49 -5.73 3.53
C GLU A 58 8.52 -6.04 4.67
N ASN A 59 8.67 -5.40 5.84
CA ASN A 59 7.72 -5.56 6.94
C ASN A 59 6.33 -5.01 6.63
N SER A 60 6.15 -4.30 5.51
CA SER A 60 4.84 -3.84 5.05
C SER A 60 4.18 -4.79 4.04
N ASN A 61 4.83 -5.89 3.67
CA ASN A 61 4.28 -6.81 2.67
C ASN A 61 3.01 -7.49 3.21
N PRO A 62 1.84 -7.28 2.58
CA PRO A 62 0.62 -7.91 3.03
C PRO A 62 0.71 -9.43 2.87
N THR A 63 0.14 -10.18 3.83
CA THR A 63 0.11 -11.65 3.83
C THR A 63 -0.47 -12.24 2.53
N ILE A 64 -1.28 -11.45 1.83
CA ILE A 64 -1.90 -11.76 0.54
C ILE A 64 -1.47 -10.67 -0.42
N SER A 65 -1.07 -11.04 -1.63
CA SER A 65 -0.58 -10.11 -2.64
C SER A 65 -1.66 -9.69 -3.64
N GLY A 66 -2.71 -10.50 -3.80
CA GLY A 66 -3.79 -10.22 -4.75
C GLY A 66 -4.73 -11.41 -4.95
N ILE A 67 -5.52 -11.34 -6.01
CA ILE A 67 -6.56 -12.34 -6.32
C ILE A 67 -5.98 -13.72 -6.66
N ASP A 68 -4.75 -13.77 -7.18
CA ASP A 68 -4.09 -15.02 -7.54
C ASP A 68 -3.76 -15.87 -6.31
N ASP A 69 -3.45 -15.26 -5.17
CA ASP A 69 -3.27 -15.98 -3.90
C ASP A 69 -4.56 -16.68 -3.46
N ILE A 70 -5.71 -16.06 -3.72
CA ILE A 70 -7.03 -16.65 -3.46
C ILE A 70 -7.29 -17.79 -4.44
N ARG A 71 -7.03 -17.60 -5.74
CA ARG A 71 -7.22 -18.63 -6.78
C ARG A 71 -6.34 -19.85 -6.55
N ASN A 72 -5.11 -19.64 -6.07
CA ASN A 72 -4.16 -20.71 -5.78
C ASN A 72 -4.42 -21.41 -4.43
N GLY A 73 -5.46 -21.03 -3.69
CA GLY A 73 -5.85 -21.68 -2.44
C GLY A 73 -4.94 -21.38 -1.27
N LYS A 74 -4.24 -20.23 -1.27
CA LYS A 74 -3.43 -19.78 -0.12
C LYS A 74 -4.28 -19.55 1.13
N ILE A 75 -5.59 -19.35 0.93
CA ILE A 75 -6.58 -19.06 1.97
C ILE A 75 -7.68 -20.11 1.87
N LEU A 76 -8.13 -20.60 3.03
CA LEU A 76 -9.26 -21.53 3.07
C LEU A 76 -10.54 -20.82 2.59
N PRO A 77 -11.37 -21.46 1.73
CA PRO A 77 -12.58 -20.83 1.19
C PRO A 77 -13.50 -20.24 2.26
N ASN A 78 -13.70 -20.96 3.37
CA ASN A 78 -14.54 -20.53 4.49
C ASN A 78 -13.99 -19.34 5.29
N ARG A 79 -12.76 -18.88 5.02
CA ARG A 79 -12.15 -17.66 5.59
C ARG A 79 -12.17 -16.49 4.59
N ILE A 80 -12.84 -16.67 3.44
CA ILE A 80 -13.04 -15.64 2.42
C ILE A 80 -14.44 -15.06 2.60
N GLY A 81 -14.52 -13.82 3.05
CA GLY A 81 -15.77 -13.07 3.19
C GLY A 81 -16.27 -12.55 1.84
N ILE A 82 -17.51 -12.88 1.48
CA ILE A 82 -18.14 -12.38 0.26
C ILE A 82 -19.57 -11.94 0.53
N MET A 83 -19.92 -10.74 0.08
CA MET A 83 -21.27 -10.22 0.21
C MET A 83 -22.22 -10.94 -0.75
N VAL A 84 -23.26 -11.56 -0.21
CA VAL A 84 -24.25 -12.30 -0.99
C VAL A 84 -25.09 -11.34 -1.84
N GLY A 85 -25.34 -11.70 -3.10
CA GLY A 85 -26.02 -10.90 -4.10
C GLY A 85 -25.12 -9.84 -4.77
N SER A 86 -23.82 -9.83 -4.48
CA SER A 86 -22.88 -8.86 -5.04
C SER A 86 -22.21 -9.35 -6.33
N GLN A 87 -21.68 -8.41 -7.12
CA GLN A 87 -20.83 -8.74 -8.28
C GLN A 87 -19.53 -9.48 -7.88
N ALA A 88 -19.12 -9.38 -6.61
CA ALA A 88 -17.97 -10.14 -6.10
C ALA A 88 -18.32 -11.62 -5.91
N GLU A 89 -19.55 -11.95 -5.46
CA GLU A 89 -20.05 -13.33 -5.40
C GLU A 89 -20.10 -13.95 -6.79
N GLU A 90 -20.68 -13.24 -7.75
CA GLU A 90 -20.77 -13.75 -9.13
C GLU A 90 -19.38 -14.05 -9.71
N TYR A 91 -18.40 -13.16 -9.49
CA TYR A 91 -17.03 -13.39 -9.94
C TYR A 91 -16.39 -14.60 -9.26
N TYR A 92 -16.53 -14.71 -7.93
CA TYR A 92 -15.97 -15.82 -7.18
C TYR A 92 -16.52 -17.16 -7.66
N LEU A 93 -17.84 -17.25 -7.81
CA LEU A 93 -18.52 -18.44 -8.32
C LEU A 93 -18.07 -18.80 -9.73
N ASN A 94 -17.95 -17.82 -10.63
CA ASN A 94 -17.63 -18.09 -12.03
C ASN A 94 -16.14 -18.33 -12.28
N SER A 95 -15.24 -17.75 -11.48
CA SER A 95 -13.80 -17.68 -11.80
C SER A 95 -12.88 -18.30 -10.74
N ILE A 96 -13.38 -18.65 -9.56
CA ILE A 96 -12.56 -19.19 -8.46
C ILE A 96 -13.10 -20.53 -7.98
N SER A 97 -14.38 -20.60 -7.58
CA SER A 97 -14.94 -21.80 -6.93
C SER A 97 -15.72 -22.72 -7.84
N GLU A 98 -15.80 -22.41 -9.14
CA GLU A 98 -16.51 -23.20 -10.15
C GLU A 98 -17.98 -23.49 -9.77
N GLY A 99 -18.65 -22.47 -9.23
CA GLY A 99 -20.06 -22.51 -8.83
C GLY A 99 -20.30 -22.99 -7.38
N LYS A 100 -19.24 -23.29 -6.61
CA LYS A 100 -19.37 -23.72 -5.21
C LYS A 100 -19.52 -22.52 -4.28
N LYS A 101 -20.49 -22.59 -3.37
CA LYS A 101 -20.70 -21.62 -2.30
C LYS A 101 -19.99 -22.06 -1.02
N ASP A 102 -18.66 -22.09 -1.07
CA ASP A 102 -17.76 -22.51 0.01
C ASP A 102 -17.13 -21.32 0.78
N TYR A 103 -17.50 -20.09 0.41
CA TYR A 103 -17.07 -18.86 1.05
C TYR A 103 -17.88 -18.52 2.30
N TYR A 104 -17.39 -17.58 3.12
CA TYR A 104 -18.09 -17.02 4.27
C TYR A 104 -19.12 -15.98 3.83
N PRO A 105 -20.44 -16.23 3.97
CA PRO A 105 -21.47 -15.34 3.45
C PRO A 105 -21.66 -14.11 4.33
N LEU A 106 -21.55 -12.92 3.74
CA LEU A 106 -21.77 -11.64 4.40
C LEU A 106 -23.02 -10.96 3.84
N LYS A 107 -23.76 -10.22 4.67
CA LYS A 107 -24.99 -9.52 4.28
C LYS A 107 -24.85 -8.01 4.32
N THR A 108 -24.03 -7.48 5.22
CA THR A 108 -23.89 -6.04 5.41
C THR A 108 -22.43 -5.60 5.47
N ILE A 109 -22.19 -4.33 5.20
CA ILE A 109 -20.86 -3.71 5.29
C ILE A 109 -20.29 -3.81 6.70
N ASN A 110 -21.12 -3.60 7.73
CA ASN A 110 -20.66 -3.67 9.12
C ASN A 110 -20.23 -5.09 9.49
N GLU A 111 -20.91 -6.09 8.96
CA GLU A 111 -20.55 -7.50 9.15
C GLU A 111 -19.21 -7.83 8.52
N VAL A 112 -18.88 -7.24 7.36
CA VAL A 112 -17.55 -7.35 6.74
C VAL A 112 -16.47 -6.84 7.70
N TYR A 113 -16.66 -5.62 8.24
CA TYR A 113 -15.69 -5.02 9.17
C TYR A 113 -15.54 -5.88 10.43
N ILE A 114 -16.64 -6.23 11.09
CA ILE A 114 -16.61 -7.02 12.33
C ILE A 114 -15.94 -8.38 12.11
N SER A 115 -16.27 -9.06 11.01
CA SER A 115 -15.70 -10.39 10.72
C SER A 115 -14.20 -10.33 10.43
N LEU A 116 -13.71 -9.27 9.78
CA LEU A 116 -12.28 -9.03 9.57
C LEU A 116 -11.56 -8.71 10.89
N MET A 117 -12.15 -7.85 11.73
CA MET A 117 -11.57 -7.46 13.03
C MET A 117 -11.52 -8.62 14.03
N ASN A 118 -12.54 -9.49 14.02
CA ASN A 118 -12.61 -10.66 14.90
C ASN A 118 -11.74 -11.83 14.43
N GLY A 119 -11.20 -11.79 13.20
CA GLY A 119 -10.43 -12.88 12.61
C GLY A 119 -11.26 -14.08 12.16
N ASP A 120 -12.58 -13.90 12.03
CA ASP A 120 -13.51 -14.91 11.49
C ASP A 120 -13.23 -15.15 10.00
N ILE A 121 -12.81 -14.10 9.29
CA ILE A 121 -12.36 -14.12 7.90
C ILE A 121 -10.99 -13.46 7.79
N ASP A 122 -10.16 -13.95 6.87
CA ASP A 122 -8.85 -13.36 6.58
C ASP A 122 -8.96 -12.23 5.55
N VAL A 123 -9.93 -12.35 4.65
CA VAL A 123 -10.12 -11.44 3.52
C VAL A 123 -11.58 -11.19 3.27
N ALA A 124 -11.88 -10.02 2.71
CA ALA A 124 -13.17 -9.76 2.10
C ALA A 124 -13.03 -9.32 0.65
N LEU A 125 -13.82 -9.91 -0.25
CA LEU A 125 -13.95 -9.46 -1.64
C LEU A 125 -15.07 -8.43 -1.74
N TRP A 126 -14.73 -7.20 -2.15
CA TRP A 126 -15.72 -6.13 -2.24
C TRP A 126 -15.37 -5.08 -3.31
N SER A 127 -16.41 -4.48 -3.89
CA SER A 127 -16.39 -3.50 -4.97
C SER A 127 -16.42 -2.02 -4.55
N HIS A 128 -16.37 -1.69 -3.26
CA HIS A 128 -16.40 -0.30 -2.80
C HIS A 128 -15.27 0.02 -1.83
N VAL A 129 -14.50 1.06 -2.14
CA VAL A 129 -13.49 1.65 -1.26
C VAL A 129 -14.16 2.61 -0.30
N ASN A 130 -14.44 2.14 0.91
CA ASN A 130 -14.88 3.00 1.97
C ASN A 130 -13.66 3.38 2.81
N ASN A 131 -13.14 4.59 2.61
CA ASN A 131 -12.00 5.14 3.37
C ASN A 131 -12.37 5.50 4.83
N ARG A 132 -13.43 4.88 5.37
CA ARG A 132 -13.96 5.12 6.70
C ARG A 132 -13.23 4.30 7.78
N TYR A 133 -12.52 3.24 7.39
CA TYR A 133 -11.88 2.31 8.31
C TYR A 133 -10.38 2.26 8.06
N CYS A 134 -9.61 3.02 8.85
CA CYS A 134 -8.15 3.09 8.74
C CYS A 134 -7.44 1.78 9.13
N ASP A 135 -8.12 0.88 9.85
CA ASP A 135 -7.59 -0.42 10.31
C ASP A 135 -7.68 -1.52 9.24
N LEU A 136 -8.32 -1.20 8.10
CA LEU A 136 -8.42 -2.08 6.95
C LEU A 136 -7.54 -1.54 5.82
N MET A 137 -6.81 -2.44 5.17
CA MET A 137 -6.02 -2.12 4.00
C MET A 137 -6.61 -2.81 2.78
N THR A 138 -6.68 -2.08 1.67
CA THR A 138 -6.95 -2.67 0.35
C THR A 138 -5.66 -3.25 -0.20
N VAL A 139 -5.76 -4.45 -0.75
CA VAL A 139 -4.62 -5.26 -1.15
C VAL A 139 -4.80 -5.79 -2.56
N GLY A 140 -3.69 -5.80 -3.28
CA GLY A 140 -3.61 -6.24 -4.68
C GLY A 140 -4.08 -5.19 -5.67
N VAL A 141 -3.99 -5.57 -6.94
CA VAL A 141 -4.48 -4.79 -8.08
C VAL A 141 -5.94 -5.11 -8.36
N GLU A 142 -6.61 -4.20 -9.07
CA GLU A 142 -7.98 -4.39 -9.57
C GLU A 142 -8.08 -5.72 -10.32
N PHE A 143 -8.94 -6.64 -9.85
CA PHE A 143 -9.02 -7.97 -10.45
C PHE A 143 -10.24 -8.19 -11.36
N ALA A 144 -11.19 -7.26 -11.34
CA ALA A 144 -12.25 -7.20 -12.33
C ALA A 144 -12.81 -5.78 -12.46
N HIS A 145 -13.10 -5.39 -13.70
CA HIS A 145 -13.77 -4.12 -14.00
C HIS A 145 -15.27 -4.35 -14.12
N GLY A 146 -16.05 -3.60 -13.34
CA GLY A 146 -17.49 -3.48 -13.50
C GLY A 146 -17.86 -2.04 -13.85
N SER A 147 -19.01 -1.84 -14.48
CA SER A 147 -19.62 -0.52 -14.62
C SER A 147 -20.98 -0.49 -13.92
N TYR A 148 -21.28 0.62 -13.25
CA TYR A 148 -22.66 0.88 -12.84
C TYR A 148 -23.47 1.26 -14.07
N GLN A 149 -24.63 0.64 -14.21
CA GLN A 149 -25.56 0.92 -15.31
C GLN A 149 -26.95 1.14 -14.73
N ILE A 150 -27.72 2.00 -15.39
CA ILE A 150 -29.14 2.18 -15.08
C ILE A 150 -29.91 1.10 -15.86
N PRO A 151 -30.46 0.08 -15.19
CA PRO A 151 -31.21 -0.96 -15.89
C PRO A 151 -32.51 -0.35 -16.45
N VAL A 152 -32.72 -0.54 -17.76
CA VAL A 152 -33.93 -0.08 -18.46
C VAL A 152 -34.67 -1.27 -19.06
N LYS A 153 -36.00 -1.18 -19.15
CA LYS A 153 -36.80 -2.22 -19.79
C LYS A 153 -36.44 -2.33 -21.28
N GLN A 154 -36.35 -3.55 -21.79
CA GLN A 154 -36.13 -3.78 -23.22
C GLN A 154 -37.24 -3.09 -24.04
N GLY A 155 -36.84 -2.29 -25.04
CA GLY A 155 -37.75 -1.51 -25.88
C GLY A 155 -38.21 -0.18 -25.26
N TRP A 156 -37.62 0.28 -24.16
CA TRP A 156 -37.94 1.58 -23.59
C TRP A 156 -37.53 2.72 -24.55
N VAL A 157 -38.52 3.47 -25.00
CA VAL A 157 -38.38 4.50 -26.05
C VAL A 157 -37.42 5.64 -25.68
N TYR A 158 -37.18 5.86 -24.39
CA TYR A 158 -36.30 6.92 -23.90
C TYR A 158 -34.85 6.48 -23.69
N LYS A 159 -34.49 5.22 -23.97
CA LYS A 159 -33.12 4.73 -23.78
C LYS A 159 -32.09 5.60 -24.50
N ALA A 160 -32.34 5.94 -25.76
CA ALA A 160 -31.42 6.77 -26.55
C ALA A 160 -31.26 8.19 -25.95
N ALA A 161 -32.34 8.78 -25.45
CA ALA A 161 -32.29 10.08 -24.81
C ALA A 161 -31.56 10.03 -23.46
N LEU A 162 -31.78 8.97 -22.67
CA LEU A 162 -31.07 8.74 -21.42
C LEU A 162 -29.56 8.59 -21.67
N ASP A 163 -29.18 7.73 -22.62
CA ASP A 163 -27.77 7.49 -22.97
C ASP A 163 -27.09 8.80 -23.41
N SER A 164 -27.76 9.60 -24.26
CA SER A 164 -27.24 10.91 -24.70
C SER A 164 -27.07 11.91 -23.55
N ASN A 165 -28.01 11.93 -22.60
CA ASN A 165 -27.93 12.83 -21.45
C ASN A 165 -26.80 12.40 -20.50
N ILE A 166 -26.61 11.10 -20.28
CA ILE A 166 -25.50 10.58 -19.47
C ILE A 166 -24.16 10.98 -20.11
N LEU A 167 -24.02 10.81 -21.42
CA LEU A 167 -22.81 11.24 -22.15
C LEU A 167 -22.57 12.74 -22.00
N SER A 168 -23.61 13.56 -22.12
CA SER A 168 -23.48 15.01 -21.90
C SER A 168 -23.04 15.35 -20.47
N LEU A 169 -23.45 14.59 -19.46
CA LEU A 169 -23.00 14.79 -18.07
C LEU A 169 -21.55 14.38 -17.85
N ILE A 170 -21.05 13.39 -18.60
CA ILE A 170 -19.64 13.01 -18.62
C ILE A 170 -18.82 14.11 -19.29
N ASP A 171 -19.23 14.55 -20.49
CA ASP A 171 -18.52 15.56 -21.29
C ASP A 171 -18.44 16.94 -20.60
N THR A 172 -19.40 17.24 -19.73
CA THR A 172 -19.47 18.50 -18.98
C THR A 172 -18.80 18.43 -17.59
N GLU A 173 -18.18 17.30 -17.24
CA GLU A 173 -17.54 17.06 -15.93
C GLU A 173 -18.50 17.22 -14.72
N GLU A 174 -19.81 17.26 -14.96
CA GLU A 174 -20.85 17.40 -13.94
C GLU A 174 -20.87 16.19 -12.99
N LEU A 175 -20.56 15.00 -13.51
CA LEU A 175 -20.43 13.79 -12.71
C LEU A 175 -19.22 13.85 -11.76
N ASP A 176 -18.12 14.45 -12.19
CA ASP A 176 -16.92 14.63 -11.36
C ASP A 176 -17.21 15.63 -10.23
N ARG A 177 -17.98 16.70 -10.52
CA ARG A 177 -18.41 17.65 -9.49
C ARG A 177 -19.35 17.04 -8.44
N ILE A 178 -20.19 16.08 -8.84
CA ILE A 178 -21.03 15.32 -7.90
C ILE A 178 -20.17 14.35 -7.08
N SER A 179 -19.14 13.77 -7.71
CA SER A 179 -18.17 12.87 -7.05
C SER A 179 -17.49 13.53 -5.85
N GLU A 180 -17.04 14.77 -6.03
CA GLU A 180 -16.31 15.54 -5.01
C GLU A 180 -17.19 15.96 -3.82
N ASN A 181 -18.51 16.10 -4.00
CA ASN A 181 -19.42 16.69 -3.01
C ASN A 181 -20.16 15.70 -2.09
N GLY A 182 -19.86 14.40 -2.15
CA GLY A 182 -20.37 13.46 -1.13
C GLY A 182 -20.56 12.01 -1.56
N LEU A 183 -20.24 11.67 -2.81
CA LEU A 183 -20.23 10.29 -3.27
C LEU A 183 -19.00 10.14 -4.16
N HIS A 184 -17.84 9.80 -3.59
CA HIS A 184 -16.68 9.43 -4.39
C HIS A 184 -17.14 8.49 -5.53
N TYR A 185 -17.11 8.99 -6.76
CA TYR A 185 -17.30 8.22 -7.96
C TYR A 185 -16.05 7.37 -8.10
N VAL A 186 -16.03 6.29 -7.32
CA VAL A 186 -15.01 5.26 -7.44
C VAL A 186 -15.49 4.39 -8.61
N PRO A 187 -14.68 4.17 -9.66
CA PRO A 187 -14.95 3.07 -10.57
C PRO A 187 -15.26 1.80 -9.76
N VAL A 188 -16.09 0.89 -10.27
CA VAL A 188 -16.40 -0.37 -9.56
C VAL A 188 -15.19 -1.26 -9.63
N VAL A 189 -14.24 -0.97 -8.76
CA VAL A 189 -13.00 -1.69 -8.64
C VAL A 189 -13.25 -2.76 -7.61
N LYS A 190 -13.21 -4.03 -8.06
CA LYS A 190 -13.18 -5.13 -7.12
C LYS A 190 -11.80 -5.15 -6.47
N GLN A 191 -11.78 -4.94 -5.15
CA GLN A 191 -10.58 -4.91 -4.33
C GLN A 191 -10.68 -5.93 -3.21
N ILE A 192 -9.51 -6.36 -2.72
CA ILE A 192 -9.40 -7.28 -1.60
C ILE A 192 -9.14 -6.45 -0.36
N TYR A 193 -9.90 -6.66 0.71
CA TYR A 193 -9.68 -6.00 1.99
C TYR A 193 -9.04 -6.98 2.97
N LEU A 194 -7.98 -6.53 3.63
CA LEU A 194 -7.33 -7.22 4.75
C LEU A 194 -7.43 -6.36 6.01
N HIS A 195 -7.44 -7.02 7.16
CA HIS A 195 -7.18 -6.33 8.43
C HIS A 195 -5.68 -6.05 8.56
N GLN A 196 -5.30 -4.80 8.85
CA GLN A 196 -3.93 -4.50 9.26
C GLN A 196 -3.73 -4.95 10.69
N ILE A 197 -3.03 -6.08 10.88
CA ILE A 197 -2.40 -6.34 12.17
C ILE A 197 -1.22 -5.36 12.25
N GLN A 198 -1.38 -4.27 13.00
CA GLN A 198 -0.24 -3.49 13.45
C GLN A 198 0.61 -4.38 14.34
N LEU A 199 1.68 -4.94 13.76
CA LEU A 199 2.77 -5.52 14.53
C LEU A 199 3.52 -4.36 15.18
N GLN A 200 3.27 -4.15 16.47
CA GLN A 200 4.13 -3.36 17.36
C GLN A 200 5.50 -4.04 17.52
#